data_AF-A0A170XAB2-F1
#
_entry.id   AF-A0A170XAB2-F1
#
_cell.length_a   1.000
_cell.length_b   1.000
_cell.length_c   1.000
_cell.angle_alpha   90.00
_cell.angle_beta   90.00
_cell.angle_gamma   90.00
#
_symmetry.space_group_name_H-M   'P 1'
#
loop_
_entity.id
_entity.type
_entity.pdbx_description
1 polymer ?
#
loop_
_entity_poly.entity_id
_entity_poly.type
_entity_poly.pdbx_seq_one_letter_code
_entity_poly.pdbx_strand_id
1 'polypeptide(L)'
;TQKRNTGDPSDPHDSDYLRETGRKGKEAPETNVEGGGTTAADEDIVDIEMTGDTEFTPGPPSQLLSVDQAILQSIQRCVSDDLKKKMYSCILVVGGGMKFKGISNWLQKKISLQIPSNLRPEQTDIVTTPMDPMIVAWKGAAILACLESAHELWIT
;
A
#
# COMPACT_ATOMS: atom_id res chain seq x y z
N THR A 1 30.61 32.11 28.19
CA THR A 1 30.69 30.66 27.90
C THR A 1 29.27 30.11 27.81
N GLN A 2 28.75 29.94 26.60
CA GLN A 2 27.38 29.47 26.39
C GLN A 2 27.31 27.97 26.69
N LYS A 3 26.43 27.56 27.63
CA LYS A 3 26.21 26.15 27.96
C LYS A 3 25.65 25.44 26.73
N ARG A 4 26.20 24.27 26.39
CA ARG A 4 25.70 23.42 25.31
C ARG A 4 24.25 23.05 25.63
N ASN A 5 23.34 23.30 24.70
CA ASN A 5 21.94 22.88 24.82
C ASN A 5 21.91 21.34 24.91
N THR A 6 21.32 20.80 25.98
CA THR A 6 21.31 19.36 26.26
C THR A 6 20.02 18.65 25.80
N GLY A 7 19.19 19.32 24.98
CA GLY A 7 17.94 18.74 24.48
C GLY A 7 16.85 18.61 25.56
N ASP A 8 15.64 18.23 25.15
CA ASP A 8 14.55 17.88 26.07
C ASP A 8 14.42 16.35 26.12
N PRO A 9 14.72 15.70 27.26
CA PRO A 9 14.60 14.25 27.39
C PRO A 9 13.15 13.74 27.31
N SER A 10 12.16 14.64 27.34
CA SER A 10 10.73 14.32 27.21
C SER A 10 10.23 14.41 25.77
N ASP A 11 11.03 14.94 24.84
CA ASP A 11 10.67 15.04 23.42
C ASP A 11 10.99 13.71 22.71
N PRO A 12 9.98 12.98 22.19
CA PRO A 12 10.18 11.72 21.47
C PRO A 12 11.02 11.86 20.19
N HIS A 13 11.20 13.08 19.68
CA HIS A 13 12.01 13.39 18.50
C HIS A 13 13.40 13.95 18.83
N ASP A 14 13.77 14.07 20.11
CA ASP A 14 15.11 14.52 20.50
C ASP A 14 16.19 13.49 20.11
N SER A 15 17.33 14.00 19.65
CA SER A 15 18.46 13.21 19.18
C SER A 15 19.05 12.28 20.25
N ASP A 16 19.00 12.66 21.52
CA ASP A 16 19.49 11.84 22.62
C ASP A 16 18.50 10.72 22.97
N TYR A 17 17.19 11.01 22.94
CA TYR A 17 16.12 10.04 23.16
C TYR A 17 16.12 8.92 22.10
N LEU A 18 16.26 9.29 20.82
CA LEU A 18 16.34 8.34 19.71
C LEU A 18 17.57 7.41 19.81
N ARG A 19 18.69 7.94 20.31
CA ARG A 19 19.93 7.17 20.48
C ARG A 19 19.84 6.15 21.60
N GLU A 20 19.15 6.49 22.68
CA GLU A 20 18.99 5.62 23.86
C GLU A 20 17.97 4.50 23.60
N THR A 21 16.84 4.83 23.00
CA THR A 21 15.77 3.86 22.70
C THR A 21 16.12 2.91 21.55
N GLY A 22 16.85 3.38 20.53
CA GLY A 22 17.23 2.57 19.37
C GLY A 22 18.16 1.38 19.67
N ARG A 23 18.88 1.41 20.81
CA ARG A 23 19.79 0.31 21.20
C ARG A 23 19.10 -0.87 21.89
N LYS A 24 17.86 -0.69 22.37
CA LYS A 24 17.17 -1.71 23.18
C LYS A 24 16.39 -2.75 22.36
N GLY A 25 16.30 -2.58 21.03
CA GLY A 25 15.50 -3.45 20.15
C GLY A 25 16.22 -4.65 19.54
N LYS A 26 17.38 -5.09 20.05
CA LYS A 26 18.19 -6.17 19.45
C LYS A 26 18.23 -7.50 20.21
N GLU A 27 17.29 -7.74 21.12
CA GLU A 27 17.09 -9.04 21.76
C GLU A 27 15.68 -9.55 21.39
N ALA A 28 15.63 -10.52 20.48
CA ALA A 28 14.42 -11.23 20.09
C ALA A 28 14.11 -12.35 21.11
N PRO A 29 12.85 -12.57 21.50
CA PRO A 29 12.44 -13.81 22.13
C PRO A 29 11.77 -14.74 21.11
N GLU A 30 12.30 -15.95 21.00
CA GLU A 30 11.67 -17.10 20.36
C GLU A 30 10.46 -17.55 21.18
N THR A 31 9.30 -17.77 20.55
CA THR A 31 8.23 -18.59 21.13
C THR A 31 7.52 -19.41 20.06
N ASN A 32 7.67 -20.71 20.23
CA ASN A 32 7.07 -21.83 19.54
C ASN A 32 5.73 -22.19 20.21
N VAL A 33 4.61 -22.28 19.48
CA VAL A 33 3.38 -22.95 19.97
C VAL A 33 2.64 -23.61 18.80
N GLU A 34 2.59 -24.94 18.83
CA GLU A 34 1.72 -25.79 18.02
C GLU A 34 0.28 -25.81 18.58
N GLY A 35 -0.72 -26.00 17.70
CA GLY A 35 -1.90 -26.84 18.01
C GLY A 35 -3.31 -26.23 17.95
N GLY A 36 -3.93 -26.27 16.75
CA GLY A 36 -5.20 -26.98 16.45
C GLY A 36 -6.57 -26.49 16.99
N GLY A 37 -7.54 -26.33 16.07
CA GLY A 37 -8.99 -26.46 16.36
C GLY A 37 -9.95 -25.65 15.47
N THR A 38 -10.59 -26.32 14.51
CA THR A 38 -11.62 -25.84 13.55
C THR A 38 -13.00 -25.55 14.15
N THR A 39 -13.73 -24.53 13.64
CA THR A 39 -15.20 -24.58 13.41
C THR A 39 -15.68 -23.63 12.29
N ALA A 40 -16.22 -24.24 11.24
CA ALA A 40 -17.40 -23.92 10.41
C ALA A 40 -17.85 -22.47 10.12
N ALA A 41 -17.72 -22.14 8.83
CA ALA A 41 -18.72 -21.63 7.87
C ALA A 41 -19.41 -20.26 8.06
N ASP A 42 -19.29 -19.49 6.97
CA ASP A 42 -20.22 -18.50 6.39
C ASP A 42 -19.88 -17.02 6.61
N GLU A 43 -19.02 -16.51 5.73
CA GLU A 43 -19.13 -15.29 4.91
C GLU A 43 -17.83 -15.23 4.10
N ASP A 44 -17.89 -15.24 2.76
CA ASP A 44 -16.70 -15.16 1.89
C ASP A 44 -16.05 -13.76 1.98
N ILE A 45 -15.43 -13.47 3.13
CA ILE A 45 -14.26 -12.61 3.17
C ILE A 45 -13.18 -13.40 2.44
N VAL A 46 -12.78 -12.90 1.28
CA VAL A 46 -11.50 -13.31 0.69
C VAL A 46 -10.42 -12.95 1.69
N ASP A 47 -10.04 -13.91 2.52
CA ASP A 47 -8.82 -13.86 3.29
C ASP A 47 -7.70 -13.61 2.28
N ILE A 48 -7.24 -12.37 2.23
CA ILE A 48 -5.98 -12.05 1.58
C ILE A 48 -4.95 -12.71 2.48
N GLU A 49 -4.66 -13.98 2.21
CA GLU A 49 -3.49 -14.65 2.75
C GLU A 49 -2.29 -13.80 2.33
N MET A 50 -1.85 -12.96 3.27
CA MET A 50 -0.60 -12.23 3.18
C MET A 50 0.50 -13.26 3.40
N THR A 51 0.69 -14.12 2.39
CA THR A 51 1.85 -14.99 2.26
C THR A 51 3.06 -14.07 2.11
N GLY A 52 3.60 -13.71 3.27
CA GLY A 52 4.78 -12.87 3.38
C GLY A 52 5.96 -13.64 2.82
N ASP A 53 6.47 -13.12 1.71
CA ASP A 53 7.88 -13.16 1.27
C ASP A 53 8.19 -12.03 0.26
N THR A 54 7.24 -11.15 -0.08
CA THR A 54 7.53 -9.98 -0.94
C THR A 54 7.87 -8.76 -0.10
N GLU A 55 8.88 -8.91 0.76
CA GLU A 55 9.48 -7.80 1.48
C GLU A 55 9.74 -6.66 0.48
N PHE A 56 9.16 -5.49 0.74
CA PHE A 56 9.53 -4.28 0.02
C PHE A 56 10.93 -3.93 0.48
N THR A 57 11.93 -4.54 -0.15
CA THR A 57 13.29 -4.01 -0.11
C THR A 57 13.29 -2.82 -1.07
N PRO A 58 13.18 -1.56 -0.59
CA PRO A 58 13.51 -0.45 -1.46
C PRO A 58 14.89 -0.75 -2.02
N GLY A 59 15.02 -0.70 -3.35
CA GLY A 59 16.32 -0.76 -3.98
C GLY A 59 17.24 0.31 -3.37
N PRO A 60 18.55 0.25 -3.65
CA PRO A 60 19.45 1.31 -3.21
C PRO A 60 18.83 2.68 -3.52
N PRO A 61 18.98 3.70 -2.65
CA PRO A 61 18.22 4.96 -2.69
C PRO A 61 18.27 5.74 -4.02
N SER A 62 19.12 5.31 -4.96
CA SER A 62 19.20 5.75 -6.35
C SER A 62 18.18 5.12 -7.32
N GLN A 63 17.39 4.11 -6.92
CA GLN A 63 16.50 3.39 -7.84
C GLN A 63 15.07 3.98 -7.80
N LEU A 64 14.91 5.15 -8.41
CA LEU A 64 13.59 5.73 -8.68
C LEU A 64 12.91 4.94 -9.81
N LEU A 65 11.73 4.39 -9.53
CA LEU A 65 10.91 3.74 -10.56
C LEU A 65 10.00 4.78 -11.23
N SER A 66 9.80 4.62 -12.54
CA SER A 66 8.73 5.36 -13.22
C SER A 66 7.37 4.84 -12.78
N VAL A 67 6.34 5.68 -12.84
CA VAL A 67 4.98 5.34 -12.36
C VAL A 67 4.43 4.08 -13.05
N ASP A 68 4.66 3.92 -14.36
CA ASP A 68 4.25 2.72 -15.10
C ASP A 68 4.95 1.46 -14.61
N GLN A 69 6.27 1.52 -14.33
CA GLN A 69 7.02 0.41 -13.77
C GLN A 69 6.57 0.05 -12.36
N ALA A 70 6.30 1.06 -11.53
CA ALA A 70 5.79 0.86 -10.18
C ALA A 70 4.43 0.15 -10.18
N ILE A 71 3.52 0.53 -11.09
CA ILE A 71 2.22 -0.14 -11.24
C ILE A 71 2.40 -1.60 -11.66
N LEU A 72 3.24 -1.87 -12.67
CA LEU A 72 3.50 -3.24 -13.14
C LEU A 72 4.08 -4.11 -12.03
N GLN A 73 5.09 -3.60 -11.29
CA GLN A 73 5.68 -4.33 -10.18
C GLN A 73 4.70 -4.56 -9.04
N SER A 74 3.85 -3.57 -8.72
CA SER A 74 2.81 -3.73 -7.70
C SER A 74 1.84 -4.84 -8.05
N ILE A 75 1.36 -4.88 -9.30
CA ILE A 75 0.41 -5.91 -9.76
C ILE A 75 1.08 -7.29 -9.81
N GLN A 76 2.36 -7.38 -10.20
CA GLN A 76 3.09 -8.64 -10.23
C GLN A 76 3.17 -9.35 -8.87
N ARG A 77 3.05 -8.61 -7.77
CA ARG A 77 3.04 -9.16 -6.40
C ARG A 77 1.70 -9.75 -5.96
N CYS A 78 0.64 -9.60 -6.77
CA CYS A 78 -0.63 -10.26 -6.47
C CYS A 78 -0.48 -11.79 -6.49
N VAL A 79 -1.15 -12.48 -5.56
CA VAL A 79 -1.02 -13.94 -5.34
C VAL A 79 -1.45 -14.75 -6.57
N SER A 80 -2.63 -14.45 -7.13
CA SER A 80 -3.20 -15.21 -8.25
C SER A 80 -3.16 -14.46 -9.58
N ASP A 81 -3.04 -15.20 -10.68
CA ASP A 81 -3.06 -14.63 -12.02
C ASP A 81 -4.43 -14.03 -12.38
N ASP A 82 -5.51 -14.54 -11.81
CA ASP A 82 -6.84 -13.96 -11.99
C ASP A 82 -6.98 -12.61 -11.28
N LEU A 83 -6.36 -12.45 -10.09
CA LEU A 83 -6.27 -11.16 -9.42
C LEU A 83 -5.42 -10.19 -10.25
N LYS A 84 -4.28 -10.62 -10.79
CA LYS A 84 -3.44 -9.79 -11.68
C LYS A 84 -4.22 -9.28 -12.89
N LYS A 85 -4.99 -10.14 -13.56
CA LYS A 85 -5.85 -9.74 -14.69
C LYS A 85 -6.89 -8.70 -14.28
N LYS A 86 -7.54 -8.86 -13.12
CA LYS A 86 -8.49 -7.86 -12.58
C LYS A 86 -7.80 -6.52 -12.30
N MET A 87 -6.61 -6.54 -11.71
CA MET A 87 -5.84 -5.32 -11.44
C MET A 87 -5.34 -4.62 -12.72
N TYR A 88 -4.96 -5.38 -13.75
CA TYR A 88 -4.64 -4.81 -15.07
C TYR A 88 -5.86 -4.31 -15.85
N SER A 89 -7.06 -4.81 -15.52
CA SER A 89 -8.31 -4.42 -16.18
C SER A 89 -8.75 -3.02 -15.80
N CYS A 90 -8.57 -2.62 -14.54
CA CYS A 90 -9.01 -1.32 -14.05
C CYS A 90 -7.96 -0.68 -13.12
N ILE A 91 -7.44 0.48 -13.52
CA ILE A 91 -6.48 1.26 -12.73
C ILE A 91 -7.08 2.64 -12.47
N LEU A 92 -7.34 2.93 -11.21
CA LEU A 92 -7.86 4.22 -10.77
C LEU A 92 -6.71 5.18 -10.41
N VAL A 93 -6.64 6.32 -11.08
CA VAL A 93 -5.66 7.38 -10.80
C VAL A 93 -6.30 8.46 -9.93
N VAL A 94 -5.82 8.59 -8.70
CA VAL A 94 -6.29 9.58 -7.71
C VAL A 94 -5.21 10.62 -7.40
N GLY A 95 -5.58 11.69 -6.70
CA GLY A 95 -4.70 12.79 -6.31
C GLY A 95 -4.51 13.87 -7.38
N GLY A 96 -3.79 14.94 -7.00
CA GLY A 96 -3.52 16.08 -7.88
C GLY A 96 -2.27 15.96 -8.76
N GLY A 97 -1.33 15.07 -8.42
CA GLY A 97 0.00 15.00 -9.05
C GLY A 97 0.00 14.57 -10.52
N MET A 98 -1.07 13.93 -10.98
CA MET A 98 -1.23 13.47 -12.36
C MET A 98 -2.44 14.09 -13.07
N LYS A 99 -2.94 15.24 -12.56
CA LYS A 99 -4.13 15.94 -13.09
C LYS A 99 -3.78 16.78 -14.33
N PHE A 100 -3.39 16.12 -15.43
CA PHE A 100 -3.15 16.77 -16.72
C PHE A 100 -3.79 16.00 -17.87
N LYS A 101 -4.09 16.72 -18.96
CA LYS A 101 -4.82 16.17 -20.11
C LYS A 101 -4.03 15.03 -20.77
N GLY A 102 -4.72 13.92 -21.05
CA GLY A 102 -4.15 12.79 -21.79
C GLY A 102 -3.38 11.78 -20.94
N ILE A 103 -3.33 11.94 -19.61
CA ILE A 103 -2.68 10.98 -18.72
C ILE A 103 -3.26 9.57 -18.88
N SER A 104 -4.59 9.43 -18.98
CA SER A 104 -5.26 8.14 -19.10
C SER A 104 -4.78 7.39 -20.34
N ASN A 105 -4.77 8.07 -21.49
CA ASN A 105 -4.28 7.51 -22.75
C ASN A 105 -2.78 7.20 -22.72
N TRP A 106 -1.97 8.06 -22.09
CA TRP A 106 -0.52 7.84 -21.98
C TRP A 106 -0.23 6.60 -21.12
N LEU A 107 -0.88 6.50 -19.96
CA LEU A 107 -0.66 5.41 -19.01
C LEU A 107 -1.17 4.09 -19.58
N GLN A 108 -2.36 4.09 -20.20
CA GLN A 108 -2.93 2.92 -20.86
C GLN A 108 -1.95 2.35 -21.90
N LYS A 109 -1.43 3.20 -22.81
CA LYS A 109 -0.46 2.78 -23.83
C LYS A 109 0.83 2.24 -23.22
N LYS A 110 1.37 2.90 -22.20
CA LYS A 110 2.60 2.49 -21.52
C LYS A 110 2.47 1.12 -20.87
N ILE A 111 1.37 0.89 -20.16
CA ILE A 111 1.08 -0.35 -19.45
C ILE A 111 0.77 -1.48 -20.44
N SER A 112 -0.10 -1.26 -21.42
CA SER A 112 -0.50 -2.30 -22.37
C SER A 112 0.66 -2.90 -23.18
N LEU A 113 1.73 -2.12 -23.41
CA LEU A 113 2.94 -2.61 -24.08
C LEU A 113 3.80 -3.54 -23.21
N GLN A 114 3.70 -3.43 -21.89
CA GLN A 114 4.55 -4.15 -20.93
C GLN A 114 3.85 -5.35 -20.27
N ILE A 115 2.51 -5.46 -20.39
CA ILE A 115 1.78 -6.60 -19.83
C ILE A 115 2.11 -7.90 -20.60
N PRO A 116 2.55 -8.98 -19.89
CA PRO A 116 2.73 -10.31 -20.47
C PRO A 116 1.46 -10.84 -21.13
N SER A 117 1.58 -11.60 -22.23
CA SER A 117 0.42 -12.07 -23.01
C SER A 117 -0.56 -12.93 -22.20
N ASN A 118 -0.08 -13.73 -21.24
CA ASN A 118 -0.90 -14.56 -20.37
C ASN A 118 -1.70 -13.78 -19.32
N LEU A 119 -1.29 -12.55 -19.01
CA LEU A 119 -1.94 -11.67 -18.03
C LEU A 119 -2.71 -10.51 -18.67
N ARG A 120 -2.75 -10.46 -20.00
CA ARG A 120 -3.39 -9.37 -20.73
C ARG A 120 -4.91 -9.44 -20.57
N PRO A 121 -5.56 -8.41 -19.98
CA PRO A 121 -7.02 -8.35 -19.94
C PRO A 121 -7.58 -8.02 -21.33
N GLU A 122 -8.87 -8.31 -21.53
CA GLU A 122 -9.59 -7.93 -22.76
C GLU A 122 -9.59 -6.41 -22.96
N GLN A 123 -9.76 -5.66 -21.88
CA GLN A 123 -9.72 -4.20 -21.84
C GLN A 123 -8.94 -3.73 -20.60
N THR A 124 -8.09 -2.71 -20.77
CA THR A 124 -7.47 -1.97 -19.67
C THR A 124 -8.09 -0.59 -19.63
N ASP A 125 -8.81 -0.28 -18.55
CA ASP A 125 -9.39 1.03 -18.29
C ASP A 125 -8.52 1.82 -17.29
N ILE A 126 -8.20 3.06 -17.65
CA ILE A 126 -7.50 4.00 -16.78
C ILE A 126 -8.49 5.07 -16.34
N VAL A 127 -9.03 4.89 -15.14
CA VAL A 127 -10.11 5.73 -14.61
C VAL A 127 -9.50 6.97 -13.96
N THR A 128 -9.88 8.14 -14.47
CA THR A 128 -9.50 9.47 -13.92
C THR A 128 -10.70 10.36 -13.61
N THR A 129 -11.90 9.92 -13.98
CA THR A 129 -13.17 10.66 -13.98
C THR A 129 -14.28 9.64 -13.71
N PRO A 130 -15.43 9.96 -13.09
CA PRO A 130 -16.17 11.22 -13.21
C PRO A 130 -15.95 12.26 -12.10
N MET A 131 -15.20 11.93 -11.05
CA MET A 131 -15.02 12.80 -9.88
C MET A 131 -13.66 13.48 -9.87
N ASP A 132 -13.52 14.63 -9.20
CA ASP A 132 -12.21 15.28 -9.03
C ASP A 132 -11.25 14.34 -8.27
N PRO A 133 -10.15 13.87 -8.90
CA PRO A 133 -9.24 12.90 -8.30
C PRO A 133 -8.60 13.42 -6.99
N MET A 134 -8.57 14.74 -6.76
CA MET A 134 -8.03 15.33 -5.54
C MET A 134 -8.86 15.03 -4.28
N ILE A 135 -10.16 14.75 -4.42
CA ILE A 135 -11.08 14.58 -3.28
C ILE A 135 -11.62 13.14 -3.15
N VAL A 136 -11.29 12.24 -4.09
CA VAL A 136 -11.82 10.87 -4.11
C VAL A 136 -11.54 10.12 -2.82
N ALA A 137 -10.30 10.19 -2.31
CA ALA A 137 -9.92 9.52 -1.07
C ALA A 137 -10.69 10.07 0.16
N TRP A 138 -10.85 11.39 0.26
CA TRP A 138 -11.61 12.04 1.34
C TRP A 138 -13.09 11.64 1.32
N LYS A 139 -13.68 11.54 0.12
CA LYS A 139 -15.05 11.05 -0.03
C LYS A 139 -15.18 9.58 0.34
N GLY A 140 -14.21 8.75 -0.03
CA GLY A 140 -14.14 7.35 0.40
C GLY A 140 -14.11 7.22 1.92
N ALA A 141 -13.31 8.05 2.61
CA ALA A 141 -13.26 8.07 4.07
C ALA A 141 -14.59 8.51 4.71
N ALA A 142 -15.26 9.51 4.14
CA ALA A 142 -16.58 9.93 4.62
C ALA A 142 -17.65 8.84 4.43
N ILE A 143 -17.58 8.07 3.33
CA ILE A 143 -18.45 6.92 3.10
C ILE A 143 -18.11 5.79 4.09
N LEU A 144 -16.83 5.50 4.29
CA LEU A 144 -16.35 4.49 5.25
C LEU A 144 -16.89 4.77 6.65
N ALA A 145 -16.85 6.02 7.12
CA ALA A 145 -17.37 6.41 8.44
C ALA A 145 -18.89 6.19 8.62
N CYS A 146 -19.63 6.02 7.52
CA CYS A 146 -21.06 5.74 7.55
C CYS A 146 -21.38 4.24 7.40
N LEU A 147 -20.39 3.36 7.23
CA LEU A 147 -20.60 1.92 7.18
C LEU A 147 -20.78 1.36 8.60
N GLU A 148 -21.69 0.42 8.78
CA GLU A 148 -21.93 -0.26 10.07
C GLU A 148 -20.64 -0.91 10.60
N SER A 149 -19.89 -1.57 9.72
CA SER A 149 -18.62 -2.23 10.05
C SER A 149 -17.52 -1.26 10.50
N ALA A 150 -17.64 0.04 10.23
CA ALA A 150 -16.64 1.01 10.68
C ALA A 150 -16.62 1.15 12.21
N HIS A 151 -17.69 0.74 12.90
CA HIS A 151 -17.73 0.72 14.36
C HIS A 151 -16.65 -0.21 14.96
N GLU A 152 -16.28 -1.28 14.27
CA GLU A 152 -15.29 -2.24 14.75
C GLU A 152 -13.85 -1.74 14.60
N LEU A 153 -13.63 -0.63 13.88
CA LEU A 153 -12.31 -0.10 13.55
C LEU A 153 -11.83 1.00 14.53
N TRP A 154 -12.65 1.41 15.50
CA TRP A 154 -12.30 2.49 16.43
C TRP A 154 -11.23 2.07 17.46
N ILE A 155 -10.27 2.96 17.70
CA ILE A 155 -9.30 2.87 18.80
C ILE A 155 -9.66 3.96 19.82
N THR A 156 -9.81 3.59 21.09
CA THR A 156 -10.30 4.46 22.18
C THR A 156 -9.30 4.65 23.31
#